data_AF-A0A223GLT8-F1
#
_entry.id   AF-A0A223GLT8-F1
#
_cell.length_a   1.000
_cell.length_b   1.000
_cell.length_c   1.000
_cell.angle_alpha   90.00
_cell.angle_beta   90.00
_cell.angle_gamma   90.00
#
_symmetry.space_group_name_H-M   'P 1'
#
loop_
_entity.id
_entity.type
_entity.pdbx_description
1 polymer ?
#
loop_
_entity_poly.entity_id
_entity_poly.type
_entity_poly.pdbx_seq_one_letter_code
_entity_poly.pdbx_strand_id
1 'polypeptide(L)'
;MESLLSSAPQLSAHLKSLRKARGLTQAQLGALLGVSQNRIADIEKDPGAVGFEQLLRILHALGAQLTLRTSAPAAAAPADW
;
A
#
# COMPACT_ATOMS: atom_id res chain seq x y z
N MET A 1 -12.41 1.33 -4.56
CA MET A 1 -11.92 0.35 -5.53
C MET A 1 -11.04 -0.63 -4.78
N GLU A 2 -11.32 -1.91 -4.86
CA GLU A 2 -10.44 -2.94 -4.28
C GLU A 2 -9.42 -3.36 -5.34
N SER A 3 -8.18 -3.61 -4.92
CA SER A 3 -7.11 -4.06 -5.82
C SER A 3 -6.28 -5.12 -5.12
N LEU A 4 -6.09 -6.25 -5.78
CA LEU A 4 -5.24 -7.32 -5.27
C LEU A 4 -3.80 -7.04 -5.68
N LEU A 5 -2.93 -6.90 -4.68
CA LEU A 5 -1.50 -6.68 -4.87
C LEU A 5 -0.77 -8.02 -4.75
N SER A 6 0.04 -8.35 -5.75
CA SER A 6 0.91 -9.53 -5.77
C SER A 6 2.40 -9.18 -5.69
N SER A 7 2.78 -7.90 -5.69
CA SER A 7 4.17 -7.46 -5.53
C SER A 7 4.33 -6.00 -5.06
N ALA A 8 5.50 -5.65 -4.53
CA ALA A 8 5.82 -4.28 -4.11
C ALA A 8 5.79 -3.22 -5.24
N PRO A 9 6.24 -3.50 -6.49
CA PRO A 9 6.14 -2.55 -7.59
C PRO A 9 4.70 -2.13 -7.93
N GLN A 10 3.73 -3.02 -7.76
CA GLN A 10 2.32 -2.65 -7.94
C GLN A 10 1.90 -1.63 -6.89
N LEU A 11 2.30 -1.84 -5.63
CA LEU A 11 2.03 -0.90 -4.54
C LEU A 11 2.61 0.50 -4.83
N SER A 12 3.79 0.62 -5.45
CA SER A 12 4.38 1.91 -5.85
C SER A 12 3.41 2.75 -6.70
N ALA A 13 2.83 2.14 -7.74
CA ALA A 13 1.89 2.80 -8.63
C ALA A 13 0.60 3.20 -7.89
N HIS A 14 0.11 2.35 -6.98
CA HIS A 14 -1.07 2.64 -6.18
C HIS A 14 -0.85 3.80 -5.20
N LEU A 15 0.27 3.84 -4.48
CA LEU A 15 0.59 4.94 -3.55
C LEU A 15 0.64 6.29 -4.28
N LYS A 16 1.33 6.34 -5.42
CA LYS A 16 1.42 7.54 -6.26
C LYS A 16 0.06 7.98 -6.80
N SER A 17 -0.77 7.03 -7.23
CA SER A 17 -2.12 7.31 -7.73
C SER A 17 -3.02 7.85 -6.62
N LEU A 18 -3.05 7.21 -5.46
CA LEU A 18 -3.81 7.65 -4.29
C LEU A 18 -3.40 9.05 -3.83
N ARG A 19 -2.10 9.34 -3.75
CA ARG A 19 -1.61 10.68 -3.40
C ARG A 19 -2.14 11.73 -4.39
N LYS A 20 -2.03 11.46 -5.70
CA LYS A 20 -2.52 12.37 -6.74
C LYS A 20 -4.04 12.53 -6.70
N ALA A 21 -4.79 11.45 -6.43
CA ALA A 21 -6.25 11.50 -6.30
C ALA A 21 -6.70 12.39 -5.12
N ARG A 22 -5.86 12.53 -4.07
CA ARG A 22 -6.08 13.49 -2.98
C ARG A 22 -5.56 14.91 -3.28
N GLY A 23 -5.02 15.17 -4.47
CA GLY A 23 -4.46 16.48 -4.83
C GLY A 23 -3.17 16.84 -4.08
N LEU A 24 -2.48 15.85 -3.49
CA LEU A 24 -1.27 16.10 -2.70
C LEU A 24 -0.01 16.02 -3.56
N THR A 25 0.92 16.95 -3.34
CA THR A 25 2.32 16.81 -3.74
C THR A 25 3.06 15.85 -2.79
N GLN A 26 4.24 15.37 -3.19
CA GLN A 26 5.08 14.55 -2.30
C GLN A 26 5.51 15.33 -1.05
N ALA A 27 5.76 16.64 -1.18
CA ALA A 27 6.11 17.50 -0.05
C ALA A 27 4.95 17.63 0.95
N GLN A 28 3.72 17.81 0.47
CA GLN A 28 2.54 17.90 1.32
C GLN A 28 2.27 16.57 2.04
N LEU A 29 2.40 15.44 1.36
CA LEU A 29 2.30 14.13 2.02
C LEU A 29 3.40 13.94 3.07
N GLY A 30 4.63 14.38 2.77
CA GLY A 30 5.74 14.35 3.70
C GLY A 30 5.44 15.16 4.96
N ALA A 31 4.94 16.38 4.81
CA ALA A 31 4.53 17.24 5.92
C ALA A 31 3.44 16.58 6.79
N LEU A 32 2.43 15.95 6.19
CA LEU A 32 1.39 15.22 6.93
C LEU A 32 1.94 14.04 7.74
N LEU A 33 3.04 13.44 7.27
CA LEU A 33 3.66 12.26 7.88
C LEU A 33 4.89 12.59 8.74
N GLY A 34 5.26 13.87 8.85
CA GLY A 34 6.47 14.30 9.57
C GLY A 34 7.78 13.84 8.92
N VAL A 35 7.82 13.69 7.59
CA VAL A 35 9.01 13.27 6.82
C VAL A 35 9.30 14.21 5.65
N SER A 36 10.51 14.15 5.09
CA SER A 36 10.89 14.99 3.96
C SER A 36 10.19 14.58 2.65
N GLN A 37 10.13 15.51 1.69
CA GLN A 37 9.64 15.20 0.34
C GLN A 37 10.47 14.11 -0.34
N ASN A 38 11.80 14.16 -0.23
CA ASN A 38 12.70 13.12 -0.76
C ASN A 38 12.36 11.76 -0.17
N ARG A 39 12.09 11.69 1.15
CA ARG A 39 11.69 10.43 1.78
C ARG A 39 10.40 9.89 1.17
N ILE A 40 9.40 10.73 0.90
CA ILE A 40 8.19 10.28 0.18
C ILE A 40 8.51 9.80 -1.23
N ALA A 41 9.39 10.49 -1.96
CA ALA A 41 9.79 10.07 -3.30
C ALA A 41 10.47 8.70 -3.30
N ASP A 42 11.36 8.44 -2.35
CA ASP A 42 12.03 7.15 -2.17
C ASP A 42 11.02 6.04 -1.87
N ILE A 43 10.04 6.32 -1.01
CA ILE A 43 8.99 5.35 -0.65
C ILE A 43 8.06 5.07 -1.83
N GLU A 44 7.68 6.08 -2.61
CA GLU A 44 6.87 5.87 -3.82
C GLU A 44 7.64 5.08 -4.88
N LYS A 45 8.98 5.14 -4.87
CA LYS A 45 9.83 4.36 -5.78
C LYS A 45 9.95 2.90 -5.30
N ASP A 46 10.22 2.70 -4.02
CA ASP A 46 10.39 1.38 -3.40
C ASP A 46 9.67 1.29 -2.03
N PRO A 47 8.36 0.98 -2.02
CA PRO A 47 7.59 0.86 -0.79
C PRO A 47 7.88 -0.44 -0.03
N GLY A 48 8.63 -1.40 -0.61
CA GLY A 48 9.05 -2.62 0.08
C GLY A 48 10.16 -2.36 1.11
N ALA A 49 10.92 -1.28 0.94
CA ALA A 49 12.03 -0.91 1.83
C ALA A 49 11.59 -0.17 3.11
N VAL A 50 10.30 0.13 3.29
CA VAL A 50 9.80 0.72 4.54
C VAL A 50 9.27 -0.33 5.50
N GLY A 51 9.40 -0.05 6.79
CA GLY A 51 8.76 -0.85 7.83
C GLY A 51 7.23 -0.85 7.69
N PHE A 52 6.60 -1.96 8.06
CA PHE A 52 5.17 -2.19 7.90
C PHE A 52 4.30 -1.11 8.58
N GLU A 53 4.66 -0.67 9.79
CA GLU A 53 3.92 0.40 10.48
C GLU A 53 3.95 1.74 9.72
N GLN A 54 5.10 2.08 9.12
CA GLN A 54 5.22 3.28 8.31
C GLN A 54 4.36 3.17 7.05
N LEU A 55 4.32 1.98 6.43
CA LEU A 55 3.45 1.72 5.28
C LEU A 55 1.97 1.90 5.64
N LEU A 56 1.51 1.36 6.78
CA LEU A 56 0.15 1.54 7.26
C LEU A 56 -0.19 3.03 7.51
N ARG A 57 0.73 3.79 8.11
CA ARG A 57 0.55 5.23 8.31
C ARG A 57 0.40 5.99 6.99
N ILE A 58 1.18 5.61 5.96
CA ILE A 58 1.06 6.20 4.62
C ILE A 58 -0.30 5.87 4.01
N LEU A 59 -0.72 4.60 4.04
CA LEU A 59 -2.02 4.18 3.52
C LEU A 59 -3.15 4.97 4.19
N HIS A 60 -3.11 5.10 5.52
CA HIS A 60 -4.09 5.87 6.27
C HIS A 60 -4.10 7.36 5.87
N ALA A 61 -2.93 8.00 5.76
CA ALA A 61 -2.84 9.40 5.30
C ALA A 61 -3.37 9.59 3.87
N LEU A 62 -3.31 8.54 3.06
CA LEU A 62 -3.86 8.49 1.71
C LEU A 62 -5.33 8.05 1.65
N GLY A 63 -5.98 7.80 2.80
CA GLY A 63 -7.36 7.32 2.87
C GLY A 63 -7.56 5.91 2.31
N ALA A 64 -6.50 5.10 2.33
CA ALA A 64 -6.52 3.69 1.95
C ALA A 64 -6.40 2.79 3.19
N GLN A 65 -6.92 1.56 3.06
CA GLN A 65 -6.91 0.56 4.11
C GLN A 65 -6.31 -0.74 3.57
N LEU A 66 -5.57 -1.46 4.41
CA LEU A 66 -5.10 -2.81 4.11
C LEU A 66 -6.10 -3.82 4.71
N THR A 67 -6.53 -4.79 3.91
CA THR A 67 -7.43 -5.85 4.36
C THR A 67 -6.72 -7.19 4.26
N LEU A 68 -6.77 -7.99 5.34
CA LEU A 68 -6.31 -9.38 5.33
C LEU A 68 -7.48 -10.28 4.94
N ARG A 69 -7.32 -11.08 3.89
CA ARG A 69 -8.30 -12.08 3.45
C ARG A 69 -7.63 -13.44 3.44
N THR A 70 -8.29 -14.44 4.01
CA THR A 70 -7.86 -15.84 3.85
C THR A 70 -8.30 -16.33 2.47
N SER A 71 -7.41 -17.01 1.74
CA SER A 71 -7.85 -17.85 0.63
C SER A 71 -8.62 -19.01 1.23
N ALA A 72 -9.85 -19.26 0.76
CA ALA A 72 -10.56 -20.48 1.15
C ALA A 72 -9.63 -21.69 0.93
N PRO A 73 -9.55 -22.65 1.86
CA PRO A 73 -8.87 -23.89 1.57
C PRO A 73 -9.49 -24.44 0.29
N ALA A 74 -8.67 -24.69 -0.73
CA ALA A 74 -9.12 -25.41 -1.91
C ALA A 74 -9.82 -26.66 -1.39
N ALA A 75 -11.13 -26.76 -1.63
CA ALA A 75 -11.96 -27.80 -1.06
C ALA A 75 -11.21 -29.13 -1.23
N ALA A 76 -10.84 -29.75 -0.10
CA ALA A 76 -10.23 -31.06 -0.12
C ALA A 76 -11.20 -31.92 -0.94
N ALA A 77 -10.75 -32.37 -2.11
CA ALA A 77 -11.53 -33.26 -2.95
C ALA A 77 -12.04 -34.38 -2.03
N PRO A 78 -13.33 -34.75 -2.11
CA PRO A 78 -13.84 -35.84 -1.29
C PRO A 78 -12.92 -37.03 -1.53
N ALA A 79 -12.26 -37.48 -0.46
CA ALA A 79 -11.53 -38.71 -0.48
C ALA A 79 -12.59 -39.80 -0.60
N ASP A 80 -12.83 -40.24 -1.82
CA ASP A 80 -13.65 -41.41 -2.11
C ASP A 80 -13.01 -42.61 -1.39
N TRP A 81 -13.67 -43.07 -0.32
CA TRP A 81 -13.38 -44.33 0.36
C TRP A 81 -14.53 -45.31 0.11
#